data_AF-A0A2C9LEA7-F1
#
_entry.id   AF-A0A2C9LEA7-F1
#
_cell.length_a   1.000
_cell.length_b   1.000
_cell.length_c   1.000
_cell.angle_alpha   90.00
_cell.angle_beta   90.00
_cell.angle_gamma   90.00
#
_symmetry.space_group_name_H-M   'P 1'
#
loop_
_entity.id
_entity.type
_entity.pdbx_description
1 polymer ?
#
loop_
_entity_poly.entity_id
_entity_poly.type
_entity_poly.pdbx_seq_one_letter_code
_entity_poly.pdbx_strand_id
1 'polypeptide(L)'
;MDFSTMRKKLETGQYSSFEEFQADMELIQTNCYLYNSEGTKVRRDCDEVMTYYKLELSKLQEKQVKAFSNTASPIKKVRLAEEKSQTAI
;
A
#
# COMPACT_ATOMS: atom_id res chain seq x y z
N MET A 1 3.28 14.89 -15.20
CA MET A 1 3.75 14.51 -13.85
C MET A 1 5.18 14.04 -13.96
N ASP A 2 6.01 14.38 -12.99
CA ASP A 2 7.44 14.04 -12.92
C ASP A 2 7.90 14.03 -11.45
N PHE A 3 9.07 13.46 -11.18
CA PHE A 3 9.55 13.27 -9.80
C PHE A 3 9.88 14.58 -9.06
N SER A 4 10.23 15.66 -9.77
CA SER A 4 10.47 16.96 -9.12
C SER A 4 9.15 17.59 -8.66
N THR A 5 8.10 17.48 -9.49
CA THR A 5 6.75 17.91 -9.13
C THR A 5 6.20 17.08 -7.96
N MET A 6 6.33 15.75 -8.00
CA MET A 6 5.90 14.89 -6.90
C MET A 6 6.63 15.19 -5.59
N ARG A 7 7.95 15.43 -5.65
CA ARG A 7 8.74 15.84 -4.48
C ARG A 7 8.18 17.13 -3.89
N LYS A 8 7.94 18.15 -4.71
CA LYS A 8 7.35 19.41 -4.25
C LYS A 8 5.98 19.20 -3.61
N LYS A 9 5.10 18.40 -4.23
CA LYS A 9 3.78 18.07 -3.66
C LYS A 9 3.92 17.40 -2.29
N LEU A 10 4.86 16.48 -2.14
CA LEU A 10 5.13 15.82 -0.86
C LEU A 10 5.66 16.78 0.20
N GLU A 11 6.69 17.57 -0.12
CA GLU A 11 7.33 18.51 0.81
C GLU A 11 6.41 19.65 1.25
N THR A 12 5.41 19.99 0.42
CA THR A 12 4.43 21.05 0.72
C THR A 12 3.11 20.50 1.25
N GLY A 13 3.02 19.19 1.55
CA GLY A 13 1.83 18.58 2.14
C GLY A 13 0.60 18.59 1.24
N GLN A 14 0.78 18.56 -0.09
CA GLN A 14 -0.32 18.58 -1.06
C GLN A 14 -0.96 17.20 -1.31
N TYR A 15 -0.39 16.13 -0.76
CA TYR A 15 -1.03 14.81 -0.80
C TYR A 15 -1.86 14.62 0.46
N SER A 16 -3.18 14.50 0.28
CA SER A 16 -4.14 14.26 1.36
C SER A 16 -4.13 12.80 1.81
N SER A 17 -3.68 11.91 0.93
CA SER A 17 -3.59 10.48 1.20
C SER A 17 -2.45 9.83 0.41
N PHE A 18 -2.10 8.61 0.79
CA PHE A 18 -1.08 7.84 0.09
C PHE A 18 -1.53 7.43 -1.32
N GLU A 19 -2.84 7.24 -1.52
CA GLU A 19 -3.44 6.91 -2.81
C GLU A 19 -3.23 8.02 -3.85
N GLU A 20 -3.28 9.30 -3.44
CA GLU A 20 -2.97 10.41 -4.34
C GLU A 20 -1.50 10.43 -4.78
N PHE A 21 -0.58 10.06 -3.88
CA PHE A 21 0.83 9.87 -4.23
C PHE A 21 1.02 8.71 -5.22
N GLN A 22 0.34 7.59 -4.97
CA GLN A 22 0.37 6.44 -5.88
C GLN A 22 -0.20 6.77 -7.26
N ALA A 23 -1.29 7.53 -7.34
CA ALA A 23 -1.88 7.96 -8.60
C ALA A 23 -0.90 8.80 -9.45
N ASP A 24 -0.09 9.66 -8.83
CA ASP A 24 0.94 10.41 -9.55
C ASP A 24 2.08 9.52 -10.06
N MET A 25 2.47 8.47 -9.30
CA MET A 25 3.43 7.46 -9.77
C MET A 25 2.90 6.69 -10.99
N GLU A 26 1.62 6.28 -10.94
CA GLU A 26 0.94 5.60 -12.04
C GLU A 26 0.80 6.51 -13.27
N LEU A 27 0.58 7.80 -13.07
CA LEU A 27 0.55 8.79 -14.14
C LEU A 27 1.92 8.98 -14.80
N ILE A 28 3.03 8.93 -14.04
CA ILE A 28 4.39 8.92 -14.62
C ILE A 28 4.57 7.70 -15.52
N GLN A 29 4.22 6.50 -15.03
CA GLN A 29 4.30 5.27 -15.83
C GLN A 29 3.44 5.35 -17.08
N THR A 30 2.18 5.77 -16.95
CA THR A 30 1.22 5.86 -18.05
C THR A 30 1.70 6.82 -19.14
N ASN A 31 2.16 8.01 -18.76
CA ASN A 31 2.71 8.98 -19.72
C ASN A 31 3.98 8.44 -20.38
N CYS A 32 4.89 7.84 -19.61
CA CYS A 32 6.07 7.18 -20.14
C CYS A 32 5.67 6.15 -21.21
N TYR A 33 4.62 5.36 -20.97
CA TYR A 33 4.20 4.32 -21.88
C TYR A 33 3.49 4.85 -23.13
N LEU A 34 2.74 5.94 -22.97
CA LEU A 34 2.01 6.60 -24.04
C LEU A 34 2.96 7.26 -25.05
N TYR A 35 4.02 7.91 -24.56
CA TYR A 35 4.91 8.71 -25.41
C TYR A 35 6.17 7.96 -25.89
N ASN A 36 6.53 6.85 -25.25
CA ASN A 36 7.76 6.12 -25.57
C ASN A 36 7.46 4.69 -25.97
N SER A 37 7.80 4.35 -27.21
CA SER A 37 7.71 2.99 -27.74
C SER A 37 8.56 2.01 -26.94
N GLU A 38 8.14 0.75 -26.96
CA GLU A 38 8.89 -0.36 -26.36
C GLU A 38 10.31 -0.46 -26.93
N GLY A 39 11.27 -0.87 -26.10
CA GLY A 39 12.67 -1.02 -26.48
C GLY A 39 13.48 0.29 -26.57
N THR A 40 12.86 1.47 -26.43
CA THR A 40 13.58 2.73 -26.28
C THR A 40 14.31 2.79 -24.92
N LYS A 41 15.40 3.58 -24.83
CA LYS A 41 16.12 3.75 -23.55
C LYS A 41 15.19 4.33 -22.47
N VAL A 42 14.41 5.36 -22.82
CA VAL A 42 13.47 6.01 -21.89
C VAL A 42 12.45 5.01 -21.35
N ARG A 43 11.91 4.13 -22.20
CA ARG A 43 10.97 3.09 -21.76
C ARG A 43 11.62 2.11 -20.78
N ARG A 44 12.85 1.66 -21.04
CA ARG A 44 13.60 0.78 -20.13
C ARG A 44 13.90 1.42 -18.78
N ASP A 45 14.37 2.68 -18.78
CA ASP A 45 14.67 3.40 -17.54
C ASP A 45 13.40 3.54 -16.67
N CYS A 46 12.26 3.80 -17.31
CA CYS A 46 10.95 3.89 -16.68
C CYS A 46 10.49 2.54 -16.09
N ASP A 47 10.68 1.43 -16.82
CA ASP A 47 10.37 0.09 -16.31
C ASP A 47 11.22 -0.26 -15.06
N GLU A 48 12.50 0.14 -15.04
CA GLU A 48 13.40 -0.07 -13.91
C GLU A 48 12.94 0.70 -12.66
N VAL A 49 12.60 1.98 -12.81
CA VAL A 49 12.06 2.80 -11.72
C VAL A 49 10.75 2.22 -11.18
N MET A 50 9.85 1.77 -12.06
CA MET A 50 8.56 1.21 -11.63
C MET A 50 8.70 -0.17 -10.98
N THR A 51 9.71 -0.95 -11.37
CA THR A 51 10.10 -2.18 -10.67
C THR A 51 10.53 -1.87 -9.24
N TYR A 52 11.43 -0.91 -9.06
CA TYR A 52 11.89 -0.49 -7.73
C TYR A 52 10.73 0.05 -6.88
N TYR A 53 9.88 0.90 -7.45
CA TYR A 53 8.71 1.45 -6.76
C TYR A 53 7.78 0.35 -6.23
N LYS A 54 7.45 -0.65 -7.05
CA LYS A 54 6.59 -1.77 -6.64
C LYS A 54 7.21 -2.58 -5.50
N LEU A 55 8.52 -2.82 -5.55
CA LEU A 55 9.24 -3.50 -4.47
C LEU A 55 9.12 -2.74 -3.15
N GLU A 56 9.34 -1.42 -3.17
CA GLU A 56 9.22 -0.60 -1.96
C GLU A 56 7.78 -0.52 -1.45
N LEU A 57 6.80 -0.44 -2.35
CA LEU A 57 5.38 -0.45 -2.00
C LEU A 57 5.00 -1.75 -1.27
N SER A 58 5.43 -2.91 -1.75
CA SER A 58 5.17 -4.19 -1.08
C SER A 58 5.79 -4.24 0.32
N LYS A 59 7.03 -3.74 0.49
CA LYS A 59 7.67 -3.66 1.81
C LYS A 59 6.89 -2.76 2.78
N LEU A 60 6.34 -1.64 2.30
CA LEU A 60 5.51 -0.74 3.11
C LEU A 60 4.22 -1.44 3.55
N GLN A 61 3.53 -2.12 2.63
CA GLN A 61 2.31 -2.87 2.91
C GLN A 61 2.55 -3.99 3.93
N GLU A 62 3.64 -4.76 3.79
CA GLU A 62 4.01 -5.78 4.78
C GLU A 62 4.22 -5.21 6.18
N LYS A 63 4.86 -4.03 6.28
CA LYS A 63 5.07 -3.35 7.57
C LYS A 63 3.74 -2.91 8.18
N GLN A 64 2.81 -2.40 7.38
CA GLN A 64 1.47 -2.00 7.84
C GLN A 64 0.68 -3.21 8.36
N VAL A 65 0.70 -4.33 7.64
CA VAL A 65 0.04 -5.58 8.06
C VAL A 65 0.63 -6.08 9.38
N LYS A 66 1.96 -6.12 9.51
CA LYS A 66 2.65 -6.53 10.75
C LYS A 66 2.35 -5.59 11.92
N ALA A 67 2.26 -4.29 11.68
CA ALA A 67 1.91 -3.32 12.71
C ALA A 67 0.48 -3.55 13.24
N PHE A 68 -0.48 -3.82 12.35
CA PHE A 68 -1.86 -4.08 12.72
C PHE A 68 -2.08 -5.46 13.36
N SER A 69 -1.31 -6.48 12.95
CA SER A 69 -1.37 -7.81 13.58
C SER A 69 -0.79 -7.82 15.00
N ASN A 70 0.21 -6.98 15.28
CA ASN A 70 0.86 -6.92 16.60
C ASN A 70 0.05 -6.14 17.65
N THR A 71 -0.98 -5.39 17.25
CA THR A 71 -1.89 -4.68 18.16
C THR A 71 -3.08 -5.52 18.64
N ALA A 72 -3.30 -6.71 18.08
CA ALA A 72 -4.34 -7.63 18.54
C ALA A 72 -3.84 -8.46 19.74
N SER A 73 -4.10 -8.00 20.98
CA SER A 73 -4.05 -8.88 22.16
C SER A 73 -5.04 -10.04 22.00
N PRO A 74 -4.73 -11.25 22.49
CA PRO A 74 -5.63 -12.39 22.36
C PRO A 74 -6.90 -12.12 23.17
N ILE A 75 -8.03 -12.08 22.50
CA ILE A 75 -9.36 -12.10 23.14
C ILE A 75 -9.36 -13.31 24.09
N LYS A 76 -9.46 -13.06 25.40
CA LYS A 76 -9.61 -14.11 26.42
C LYS A 76 -10.74 -15.03 25.98
N LYS A 77 -10.45 -16.31 25.75
CA LYS A 77 -11.45 -17.38 25.57
C LYS A 77 -12.40 -17.32 26.77
N VAL A 78 -13.62 -16.79 26.58
CA VAL A 78 -14.71 -17.02 27.51
C VAL A 78 -15.08 -18.49 27.37
N ARG A 79 -14.75 -19.24 28.42
CA ARG A 79 -15.05 -20.66 28.60
C ARG A 79 -16.57 -20.84 28.54
N LEU A 80 -17.09 -21.50 27.49
CA LEU A 80 -18.44 -22.08 27.54
C LEU A 80 -18.39 -23.21 28.58
N ALA A 81 -18.83 -22.92 29.79
CA ALA A 81 -19.13 -23.92 30.81
C ALA A 81 -20.63 -24.18 30.79
N GLU A 82 -20.96 -25.41 30.41
CA GLU A 82 -22.16 -26.21 30.70
C GLU A 82 -23.27 -25.56 31.56
N GLU A 83 -24.43 -25.31 30.96
CA GLU A 83 -25.71 -25.33 31.69
C GLU A 83 -26.35 -26.71 31.52
N LYS A 84 -26.13 -27.57 32.51
CA LYS A 84 -26.96 -28.76 32.74
C LYS A 84 -28.08 -28.40 33.72
N SER A 85 -29.31 -28.70 33.30
CA SER A 85 -30.44 -29.15 34.12
C SER A 85 -30.97 -28.22 35.23
N GLN A 86 -32.20 -27.72 35.05
CA GLN A 86 -33.32 -27.87 36.01
C GLN A 86 -34.57 -27.12 35.52
N THR A 87 -35.66 -27.84 35.28
CA THR A 87 -36.97 -27.54 35.86
C THR A 87 -37.80 -28.82 35.78
N ALA A 88 -37.86 -29.53 36.90
CA ALA A 88 -38.93 -30.45 37.22
C ALA A 88 -39.75 -29.74 38.30
N ILE A 89 -40.98 -29.35 37.97
CA ILE A 89 -42.16 -29.38 38.86
C ILE A 89 -43.35 -29.67 37.95
#